data_AF-A0A098YQ58-F1
#
_entry.id   AF-A0A098YQ58-F1
#
_cell.length_a   1.000
_cell.length_b   1.000
_cell.length_c   1.000
_cell.angle_alpha   90.00
_cell.angle_beta   90.00
_cell.angle_gamma   90.00
#
_symmetry.space_group_name_H-M   'P 1'
#
loop_
_entity.id
_entity.type
_entity.pdbx_description
1 polymer ?
#
loop_
_entity_poly.entity_id
_entity_poly.type
_entity_poly.pdbx_seq_one_letter_code
_entity_poly.pdbx_strand_id
1 'polypeptide(L)'
;MLNSVDKERVIRVIVSNAVKSYANGFSTRHLAEVNNENGVINMKIHNVFIAALGAEIQYYSALARSLDSSLGNMLESMAISIAELNYTVSRHVEGILYKEQTDYIAELLEQYKRGINRTKSKMQQRNE
;
A
#
# COMPACT_ATOMS: atom_id res chain seq x y z
N MET A 1 -15.40 32.69 4.12
CA MET A 1 -14.34 31.80 4.65
C MET A 1 -14.86 31.16 5.92
N LEU A 2 -14.69 29.84 6.09
CA LEU A 2 -14.99 29.16 7.36
C LEU A 2 -14.06 29.69 8.47
N ASN A 3 -14.61 30.02 9.63
CA ASN A 3 -13.82 30.38 10.81
C ASN A 3 -13.14 29.12 11.41
N SER A 4 -12.23 29.29 12.37
CA SER A 4 -11.44 28.17 12.93
C SER A 4 -12.29 27.09 13.60
N VAL A 5 -13.36 27.49 14.29
CA VAL A 5 -14.29 26.60 14.99
C VAL A 5 -15.08 25.73 14.01
N ASP A 6 -15.53 26.32 12.90
CA ASP A 6 -16.25 25.58 11.86
C ASP A 6 -15.32 24.57 11.14
N LYS A 7 -14.05 24.93 10.92
CA LYS A 7 -13.05 24.02 10.33
C LYS A 7 -12.77 22.82 11.22
N GLU A 8 -12.58 23.04 12.52
CA GLU A 8 -12.38 21.94 13.48
C GLU A 8 -13.56 20.96 13.45
N ARG A 9 -14.80 21.49 13.45
CA ARG A 9 -16.01 20.68 13.40
C ARG A 9 -16.09 19.84 12.13
N VAL A 10 -15.76 20.43 10.99
CA VAL A 10 -15.70 19.71 9.70
C VAL A 10 -14.64 18.61 9.73
N ILE A 11 -13.43 18.90 10.24
CA ILE A 11 -12.35 17.91 10.37
C ILE A 11 -12.78 16.72 11.24
N ARG A 12 -13.43 16.98 12.39
CA ARG A 12 -13.95 15.92 13.27
C ARG A 12 -14.96 15.01 12.57
N VAL A 13 -15.84 15.59 11.75
CA VAL A 13 -16.82 14.83 10.97
C VAL A 13 -16.11 13.97 9.92
N ILE A 14 -15.13 14.53 9.19
CA ILE A 14 -14.33 13.79 8.20
C ILE A 14 -13.65 12.59 8.86
N VAL A 15 -12.95 12.81 9.98
CA VAL A 15 -12.24 11.74 10.70
C VAL A 15 -13.21 10.67 11.20
N SER A 16 -14.31 11.06 11.84
CA SER A 16 -15.31 10.11 12.36
C SER A 16 -15.89 9.24 11.25
N ASN A 17 -16.26 9.85 10.12
CA ASN A 17 -16.83 9.14 9.00
C ASN A 17 -15.82 8.22 8.32
N ALA A 18 -14.58 8.67 8.12
CA ALA A 18 -13.52 7.86 7.53
C ALA A 18 -13.25 6.58 8.34
N VAL A 19 -13.09 6.72 9.67
CA VAL A 19 -12.84 5.58 10.56
C VAL A 19 -14.02 4.61 10.59
N LYS A 20 -15.26 5.11 10.75
CA LYS A 20 -16.47 4.26 10.79
C LYS A 20 -16.68 3.52 9.46
N SER A 21 -16.53 4.22 8.34
CA SER A 21 -16.72 3.64 7.01
C SER A 21 -15.66 2.59 6.71
N TYR A 22 -14.41 2.85 7.11
CA TYR A 22 -13.34 1.87 7.00
C TYR A 22 -13.60 0.63 7.84
N ALA A 23 -13.92 0.79 9.13
CA ALA A 23 -14.17 -0.35 10.01
C ALA A 23 -15.30 -1.23 9.47
N ASN A 24 -16.40 -0.61 9.03
CA ASN A 24 -17.54 -1.33 8.47
C ASN A 24 -17.18 -2.02 7.14
N GLY A 25 -16.54 -1.29 6.22
CA GLY A 25 -16.16 -1.82 4.91
C GLY A 25 -15.10 -2.92 4.99
N PHE A 26 -14.13 -2.78 5.90
CA PHE A 26 -13.09 -3.78 6.15
C PHE A 26 -13.71 -5.07 6.67
N SER A 27 -14.54 -5.00 7.71
CA SER A 27 -15.24 -6.16 8.26
C SER A 27 -16.16 -6.82 7.22
N THR A 28 -17.04 -6.04 6.58
CA THR A 28 -18.01 -6.54 5.59
C THR A 28 -17.32 -7.28 4.46
N ARG A 29 -16.25 -6.71 3.89
CA ARG A 29 -15.49 -7.33 2.80
C ARG A 29 -14.90 -8.69 3.19
N HIS A 30 -14.22 -8.75 4.34
CA HIS A 30 -13.57 -9.98 4.77
C HIS A 30 -14.57 -11.06 5.20
N LEU A 31 -15.69 -10.68 5.80
CA LEU A 31 -16.77 -11.61 6.16
C LEU A 31 -17.49 -12.15 4.92
N ALA A 32 -17.75 -11.30 3.92
CA ALA A 32 -18.41 -11.71 2.67
C ALA A 32 -17.55 -12.68 1.84
N GLU A 33 -16.23 -12.58 1.93
CA GLU A 33 -15.28 -13.34 1.11
C GLU A 33 -14.65 -14.52 1.84
N VAL A 34 -15.10 -14.87 3.05
CA VAL A 34 -14.49 -15.92 3.88
C VAL A 34 -14.39 -17.28 3.17
N ASN A 35 -15.38 -17.61 2.32
CA ASN A 35 -15.44 -18.86 1.56
C ASN A 35 -15.07 -18.68 0.07
N ASN A 36 -14.57 -17.50 -0.32
CA ASN A 36 -14.20 -17.24 -1.70
C ASN A 36 -12.73 -17.60 -1.93
N GLU A 37 -12.45 -18.64 -2.72
CA GLU A 37 -11.09 -19.05 -3.10
C GLU A 37 -10.27 -17.93 -3.76
N ASN A 38 -10.93 -16.96 -4.39
CA ASN A 38 -10.31 -15.77 -4.98
C ASN A 38 -10.52 -14.50 -4.13
N GLY A 39 -10.93 -14.65 -2.87
CA GLY A 39 -11.15 -13.55 -1.94
C GLY A 39 -9.86 -12.83 -1.55
N VAL A 40 -9.98 -11.65 -0.93
CA VAL A 40 -8.89 -10.73 -0.61
C VAL A 40 -7.78 -11.39 0.21
N ILE A 41 -8.12 -12.28 1.14
CA ILE A 41 -7.14 -13.03 1.93
C ILE A 41 -6.47 -14.12 1.08
N ASN A 42 -7.26 -14.88 0.33
CA ASN A 42 -6.75 -15.96 -0.50
C ASN A 42 -5.82 -15.45 -1.62
N MET A 43 -6.12 -14.29 -2.20
CA MET A 43 -5.18 -13.61 -3.11
C MET A 43 -3.86 -13.18 -2.44
N LYS A 44 -3.87 -12.92 -1.12
CA LYS A 44 -2.68 -12.46 -0.37
C LYS A 44 -1.83 -13.61 0.15
N ILE A 45 -2.40 -14.78 0.44
CA ILE A 45 -1.65 -15.95 0.93
C ILE A 45 -0.73 -16.57 -0.12
N HIS A 46 -1.04 -16.40 -1.42
CA HIS A 46 -0.23 -16.90 -2.54
C HIS A 46 1.00 -16.03 -2.85
N ASN A 47 1.21 -14.95 -2.11
CA ASN A 47 2.44 -14.18 -2.23
C ASN A 47 3.64 -15.05 -1.82
N VAL A 48 4.72 -15.04 -2.62
CA VAL A 48 5.91 -15.89 -2.40
C VAL A 48 6.51 -15.79 -0.99
N PHE A 49 6.42 -14.63 -0.34
CA PHE A 49 6.92 -14.44 1.02
C PHE A 49 5.96 -15.00 2.08
N ILE A 50 4.66 -15.01 1.79
CA ILE A 50 3.61 -15.50 2.69
C ILE A 50 3.42 -17.01 2.53
N ALA A 51 3.52 -17.53 1.31
CA ALA A 51 3.45 -18.96 1.01
C ALA A 51 4.64 -19.76 1.58
N ALA A 52 5.78 -19.11 1.78
CA ALA A 52 6.94 -19.70 2.45
C ALA A 52 6.77 -19.77 3.98
N LEU A 53 5.75 -19.12 4.54
CA LEU A 53 5.43 -19.18 5.96
C LEU A 53 4.69 -20.47 6.30
N GLY A 54 4.78 -20.91 7.56
CA GLY A 54 3.95 -22.00 8.06
C GLY A 54 2.46 -21.66 7.98
N ALA A 55 1.62 -22.67 7.74
CA ALA A 55 0.17 -22.52 7.61
C ALA A 55 -0.48 -21.78 8.80
N GLU A 56 0.12 -21.90 9.99
CA GLU A 56 -0.33 -21.24 11.22
C GLU A 56 -0.27 -19.70 11.16
N ILE A 57 0.75 -19.13 10.51
CA ILE A 57 0.95 -17.67 10.47
C ILE A 57 0.52 -17.05 9.13
N GLN A 58 0.38 -17.86 8.08
CA GLN A 58 0.06 -17.42 6.72
C GLN A 58 -1.21 -16.57 6.67
N TYR A 59 -2.28 -17.01 7.34
CA TYR A 59 -3.55 -16.28 7.41
C TYR A 59 -3.40 -14.92 8.10
N TYR A 60 -2.74 -14.89 9.27
CA TYR A 60 -2.54 -13.65 10.03
C TYR A 60 -1.67 -12.65 9.28
N SER A 61 -0.61 -13.12 8.62
CA SER A 61 0.24 -12.27 7.80
C SER A 61 -0.50 -11.71 6.57
N ALA A 62 -1.35 -12.51 5.92
CA ALA A 62 -2.20 -12.05 4.83
C ALA A 62 -3.24 -11.01 5.30
N LEU A 63 -3.85 -11.23 6.46
CA LEU A 63 -4.78 -10.29 7.09
C LEU A 63 -4.10 -8.98 7.48
N ALA A 64 -2.91 -9.04 8.10
CA ALA A 64 -2.12 -7.87 8.45
C ALA A 64 -1.76 -7.03 7.21
N ARG A 65 -1.36 -7.68 6.11
CA ARG A 65 -1.13 -7.01 4.82
C ARG A 65 -2.40 -6.42 4.19
N SER A 66 -3.54 -7.05 4.43
CA SER A 66 -4.85 -6.50 4.01
C SER A 66 -5.18 -5.24 4.79
N LEU A 67 -5.00 -5.29 6.11
CA LEU A 67 -5.19 -4.18 7.02
C LEU A 67 -4.26 -3.02 6.64
N ASP A 68 -2.96 -3.25 6.55
CA ASP A 68 -1.96 -2.22 6.25
C ASP A 68 -2.30 -1.43 4.99
N SER A 69 -2.51 -2.12 3.87
CA SER A 69 -2.83 -1.47 2.60
C SER A 69 -4.17 -0.73 2.62
N SER A 70 -5.23 -1.35 3.17
CA SER A 70 -6.55 -0.72 3.15
C SER A 70 -6.69 0.42 4.16
N LEU A 71 -6.03 0.31 5.31
CA LEU A 71 -5.94 1.39 6.29
C LEU A 71 -5.13 2.56 5.73
N GLY A 72 -3.99 2.28 5.09
CA GLY A 72 -3.17 3.30 4.43
C GLY A 72 -3.98 4.11 3.42
N ASN A 73 -4.73 3.44 2.53
CA ASN A 73 -5.59 4.11 1.56
C ASN A 73 -6.67 4.99 2.22
N MET A 74 -7.24 4.55 3.35
CA MET A 74 -8.19 5.37 4.11
C MET A 74 -7.51 6.61 4.70
N LEU A 75 -6.33 6.45 5.31
CA LEU A 75 -5.58 7.56 5.92
C LEU A 75 -5.18 8.60 4.87
N GLU A 76 -4.71 8.16 3.71
CA GLU A 76 -4.38 9.04 2.59
C GLU A 76 -5.62 9.82 2.11
N SER A 77 -6.74 9.13 1.87
CA SER A 77 -7.98 9.77 1.43
C SER A 77 -8.48 10.80 2.44
N MET A 78 -8.44 10.45 3.74
CA MET A 78 -8.82 11.33 4.84
C MET A 78 -7.91 12.56 4.92
N ALA A 79 -6.59 12.36 4.80
CA ALA A 79 -5.61 13.46 4.82
C ALA A 79 -5.84 14.44 3.66
N ILE A 80 -6.12 13.94 2.46
CA ILE A 80 -6.43 14.78 1.30
C ILE A 80 -7.71 15.59 1.55
N SER A 81 -8.79 14.96 2.03
CA SER A 81 -10.04 15.67 2.33
C SER A 81 -9.86 16.78 3.38
N ILE A 82 -8.97 16.59 4.35
CA ILE A 82 -8.63 17.64 5.33
C ILE A 82 -7.79 18.75 4.69
N ALA A 83 -6.83 18.39 3.83
CA ALA A 83 -5.95 19.35 3.16
C ALA A 83 -6.72 20.28 2.20
N GLU A 84 -7.72 19.77 1.48
CA GLU A 84 -8.59 20.52 0.57
C GLU A 84 -9.37 21.66 1.27
N LEU A 85 -9.50 21.64 2.60
CA LEU A 85 -10.12 22.73 3.38
C LEU A 85 -9.27 24.00 3.42
N ASN A 86 -7.95 23.89 3.21
CA ASN A 86 -7.00 24.99 3.39
C ASN A 86 -6.05 25.18 2.21
N TYR A 87 -5.91 24.18 1.35
CA TYR A 87 -4.95 24.16 0.27
C TYR A 87 -5.58 23.64 -1.02
N THR A 88 -5.07 24.09 -2.15
CA THR A 88 -5.31 23.42 -3.44
C THR A 88 -4.42 22.17 -3.49
N VAL A 89 -5.02 20.99 -3.42
CA VAL A 89 -4.29 19.72 -3.46
C VAL A 89 -4.20 19.23 -4.90
N SER A 90 -2.98 18.98 -5.38
CA SER A 90 -2.75 18.22 -6.62
C SER A 90 -2.37 16.78 -6.28
N ARG A 91 -3.08 15.82 -6.87
CA ARG A 91 -2.79 14.37 -6.71
C ARG A 91 -1.81 13.82 -7.74
N HIS A 92 -1.41 14.63 -8.72
CA HIS A 92 -0.52 14.22 -9.79
C HIS A 92 0.85 14.88 -9.61
N VAL A 93 1.88 14.05 -9.58
CA VAL A 93 3.26 14.49 -9.74
C VAL A 93 3.61 14.23 -11.20
N GLU A 94 3.51 15.26 -12.03
CA GLU A 94 4.05 15.20 -13.39
C GLU A 94 5.53 15.57 -13.33
N GLY A 95 6.36 14.73 -13.96
CA GLY A 95 7.80 14.94 -14.03
C GLY A 95 8.36 14.15 -15.19
N ILE A 96 9.36 14.71 -15.87
CA ILE A 96 10.11 13.99 -16.89
C ILE A 96 10.98 12.93 -16.22
N LEU A 97 10.94 11.69 -16.72
CA LEU A 97 11.96 10.71 -16.38
C LEU A 97 13.24 11.12 -17.11
N TYR A 98 14.29 11.40 -16.35
CA TYR A 98 15.60 11.67 -16.94
C TYR A 98 16.13 10.44 -17.64
N LYS A 99 17.03 10.65 -18.61
CA LYS A 99 17.61 9.55 -19.39
C LYS A 99 18.31 8.55 -18.49
N GLU A 100 19.01 9.03 -17.47
CA GLU A 100 19.71 8.24 -16.47
C GLU A 100 18.74 7.34 -15.68
N GLN A 101 17.53 7.82 -15.38
CA GLN A 101 16.50 7.02 -14.71
C GLN A 101 15.97 5.93 -15.64
N THR A 102 15.76 6.27 -16.92
CA THR A 102 15.31 5.31 -17.94
C THR A 102 16.35 4.22 -18.19
N ASP A 103 17.62 4.62 -18.31
CA ASP A 103 18.75 3.72 -18.52
C ASP A 103 18.93 2.78 -17.31
N TYR A 104 18.79 3.29 -16.09
CA TYR A 104 18.83 2.48 -14.87
C TYR A 104 17.67 1.48 -14.78
N ILE A 105 16.46 1.88 -15.15
CA ILE A 105 15.31 0.96 -15.22
C ILE A 105 15.59 -0.16 -16.25
N ALA A 106 16.11 0.20 -17.42
CA ALA A 106 16.45 -0.78 -18.45
C ALA A 106 17.53 -1.77 -17.98
N GLU A 107 18.56 -1.29 -17.27
CA GLU A 107 19.59 -2.13 -16.67
C GLU A 107 18.98 -3.12 -15.67
N LEU A 108 18.11 -2.67 -14.77
CA LEU A 108 17.43 -3.52 -13.79
C LEU A 108 16.56 -4.59 -14.45
N LEU A 109 15.81 -4.23 -15.50
CA LEU A 109 14.96 -5.16 -16.24
C LEU A 109 15.79 -6.23 -16.98
N GLU A 110 16.89 -5.83 -17.63
CA GLU A 110 17.80 -6.77 -18.29
C GLU A 110 18.49 -7.71 -17.30
N GLN A 111 18.89 -7.21 -16.13
CA GLN A 111 19.46 -8.04 -15.05
C GLN A 111 18.47 -9.08 -14.54
N TYR A 112 17.22 -8.68 -14.33
CA TYR A 112 16.15 -9.58 -13.92
C TYR A 112 15.89 -10.67 -14.97
N LYS A 113 15.77 -10.29 -16.24
CA LYS A 113 15.57 -11.21 -17.38
C LYS A 113 16.70 -12.23 -17.51
N ARG A 114 17.94 -11.83 -17.25
CA ARG A 114 19.13 -12.71 -17.30
C ARG A 114 19.29 -13.58 -16.06
N GLY A 115 18.46 -13.42 -15.02
CA GLY A 115 18.56 -14.17 -13.77
C GLY A 115 19.79 -13.83 -12.92
N ILE A 116 20.43 -12.68 -13.15
CA ILE A 116 21.67 -12.28 -12.47
C ILE A 116 21.31 -11.66 -11.11
N ASN A 117 21.20 -12.49 -10.07
CA ASN A 117 21.01 -12.02 -8.70
C ASN A 117 22.28 -11.32 -8.16
N ARG A 118 22.22 -10.00 -7.91
CA ARG A 118 23.31 -9.20 -7.30
C ARG A 118 23.84 -9.78 -5.97
N THR A 119 23.06 -10.59 -5.27
CA THR A 119 23.44 -11.21 -3.99
C THR A 119 24.62 -12.19 -4.13
N LYS A 120 24.79 -12.85 -5.28
CA LYS A 120 25.96 -13.72 -5.51
C LYS A 120 27.23 -12.96 -5.90
N SER A 121 27.08 -11.85 -6.64
CA SER A 121 28.21 -11.06 -7.14
C SER A 121 28.97 -10.31 -6.02
N LYS A 122 28.27 -9.77 -5.02
CA LYS A 122 28.94 -9.05 -3.90
C LYS A 122 29.62 -9.96 -2.88
N MET A 123 29.26 -11.25 -2.81
CA MET A 123 29.95 -12.21 -1.93
C MET A 123 31.25 -12.75 -2.54
N GLN A 124 31.38 -12.72 -3.87
CA GLN A 124 32.63 -13.10 -4.55
C GLN A 124 33.69 -11.98 -4.49
N GLN A 125 33.30 -10.71 -4.50
CA GLN A 125 34.23 -9.57 -4.41
C GLN A 125 34.73 -9.24 -2.99
N ARG A 126 34.26 -9.92 -1.94
CA ARG A 126 34.75 -9.74 -0.55
C ARG A 126 35.73 -10.83 -0.10
N ASN A 127 35.97 -11.84 -0.94
CA ASN A 127 36.84 -12.98 -0.63
C ASN A 127 38.10 -13.04 -1.53
N GLU A 128 38.40 -11.96 -2.25
CA GLU A 128 39.67 -11.70 -2.94
C GLU A 128 40.29 -10.42 -2.37
#